data_AF-A0A7F8R272-F1
#
_entry.id   AF-A0A7F8R272-F1
#
_cell.length_a   1.000
_cell.length_b   1.000
_cell.length_c   1.000
_cell.angle_alpha   90.00
_cell.angle_beta   90.00
_cell.angle_gamma   90.00
#
_symmetry.space_group_name_H-M   'P 1'
#
loop_
_entity.id
_entity.type
_entity.pdbx_description
1 polymer ?
#
loop_
_entity_poly.entity_id
_entity_poly.type
_entity_poly.pdbx_seq_one_letter_code
_entity_poly.pdbx_strand_id
1 'polypeptide(L)'
;MKHVLARNKALQWTKSYVLPEFPYDVKCMLAEQKCPDHSMRIRIIEFLQADMTKYLEGSLYPSTQQYNDVVNALLQAHPFLDEDGCGFFLWKRALKDRFKYVRRPIEDDEQVMRNKCKFGHRRGQTKKSLTDISFDEVKIVQIKEETVCLDSEADEHINWFQQEYMKTEKDWKEIDKRMSQTLEIRRKLIGSRTPLKDILKMFPFLKCPYQMFREFQLLTRTDIYKKTKHILESYSENILTSFSVVDNPINIALQEKMKQHTDEDMLKHMKMTATCLLLPDVFGDDPSLFVIVNEKVQVSTPVLEVKNPFNVDVCEFSLYLEKEKLTRVDDCVTALAALIAAFHVFGVECPRRLSQTLNFLETLIFDMHSPYFPSMKEKLKEVGFQHPVT
;
A
#
# COMPACT_ATOMS: atom_id res chain seq x y z
N MET A 1 1.69 -37.83 -7.19
CA MET A 1 3.07 -38.32 -7.25
C MET A 1 3.83 -37.78 -6.04
N LYS A 2 4.48 -38.65 -5.25
CA LYS A 2 5.32 -38.24 -4.13
C LYS A 2 6.65 -37.72 -4.68
N HIS A 3 6.98 -36.46 -4.47
CA HIS A 3 8.32 -35.95 -4.77
C HIS A 3 9.29 -36.41 -3.68
N VAL A 4 9.95 -37.54 -3.93
CA VAL A 4 11.14 -37.96 -3.17
C VAL A 4 12.29 -37.08 -3.65
N LEU A 5 12.67 -36.07 -2.88
CA LEU A 5 13.92 -35.34 -3.07
C LEU A 5 15.07 -36.28 -2.69
N ALA A 6 15.75 -36.82 -3.71
CA ALA A 6 16.97 -37.58 -3.54
C ALA A 6 18.02 -36.72 -2.80
N ARG A 7 18.47 -37.18 -1.62
CA ARG A 7 19.59 -36.59 -0.88
C ARG A 7 20.89 -36.82 -1.66
N ASN A 8 21.26 -35.88 -2.51
CA ASN A 8 22.61 -35.79 -3.06
C ASN A 8 23.60 -35.42 -1.93
N LYS A 9 24.81 -36.00 -1.96
CA LYS A 9 25.90 -35.63 -1.04
C LYS A 9 26.24 -34.15 -1.24
N ALA A 10 26.23 -33.37 -0.17
CA ALA A 10 26.55 -31.95 -0.25
C ALA A 10 28.03 -31.72 -0.53
N LEU A 11 28.32 -30.66 -1.29
CA LEU A 11 29.66 -30.18 -1.54
C LEU A 11 30.14 -29.33 -0.35
N GLN A 12 31.44 -29.34 -0.07
CA GLN A 12 32.00 -28.49 0.98
C GLN A 12 32.06 -27.02 0.52
N TRP A 13 31.67 -26.10 1.40
CA TRP A 13 31.78 -24.65 1.16
C TRP A 13 33.25 -24.22 1.24
N THR A 14 33.85 -23.89 0.11
CA THR A 14 35.21 -23.33 0.06
C THR A 14 35.20 -21.86 0.48
N LYS A 15 36.32 -21.35 1.02
CA LYS A 15 36.46 -19.93 1.42
C LYS A 15 36.21 -18.93 0.28
N SER A 16 36.38 -19.38 -0.97
CA SER A 16 36.07 -18.62 -2.17
C SER A 16 34.90 -19.30 -2.88
N TYR A 17 33.73 -18.65 -2.87
CA TYR A 17 32.57 -19.10 -3.63
C TYR A 17 32.79 -18.84 -5.13
N VAL A 18 32.45 -19.82 -5.97
CA VAL A 18 32.54 -19.71 -7.44
C VAL A 18 31.13 -19.59 -7.99
N LEU A 19 30.91 -18.58 -8.85
CA LEU A 19 29.60 -18.36 -9.45
C LEU A 19 29.16 -19.56 -10.30
N PRO A 20 27.87 -19.92 -10.30
CA PRO A 20 27.36 -20.97 -11.16
C PRO A 20 27.41 -20.55 -12.63
N GLU A 21 27.36 -21.53 -13.51
CA GLU A 21 27.11 -21.24 -14.92
C GLU A 21 25.68 -20.70 -15.10
N PHE A 22 25.59 -19.43 -15.44
CA PHE A 22 24.31 -18.80 -15.78
C PHE A 22 23.79 -19.26 -17.15
N PRO A 23 22.47 -19.22 -17.39
CA PRO A 23 21.87 -19.44 -18.71
C PRO A 23 22.40 -18.45 -19.76
N TYR A 24 22.31 -18.82 -21.04
CA TYR A 24 22.85 -18.06 -22.15
C TYR A 24 22.40 -16.59 -22.17
N ASP A 25 21.12 -16.32 -21.98
CA ASP A 25 20.56 -14.96 -21.97
C ASP A 25 21.05 -14.11 -20.78
N VAL A 26 21.26 -14.72 -19.61
CA VAL A 26 21.90 -14.03 -18.47
C VAL A 26 23.38 -13.80 -18.76
N LYS A 27 24.09 -14.78 -19.34
CA LYS A 27 25.48 -14.63 -19.77
C LYS A 27 25.64 -13.50 -20.79
N CYS A 28 24.78 -13.42 -21.79
CA CYS A 28 24.78 -12.34 -22.79
C CYS A 28 24.57 -10.97 -22.14
N MET A 29 23.56 -10.84 -21.27
CA MET A 29 23.29 -9.59 -20.57
C MET A 29 24.48 -9.15 -19.70
N LEU A 30 25.06 -10.08 -18.93
CA LEU A 30 26.22 -9.81 -18.08
C LEU A 30 27.46 -9.45 -18.90
N ALA A 31 27.66 -10.05 -20.07
CA ALA A 31 28.75 -9.72 -20.99
C ALA A 31 28.57 -8.35 -21.64
N GLU A 32 27.32 -7.96 -21.94
CA GLU A 32 26.96 -6.65 -22.49
C GLU A 32 26.96 -5.53 -21.43
N GLN A 33 27.16 -5.86 -20.15
CA GLN A 33 27.13 -4.91 -19.01
C GLN A 33 25.85 -4.06 -18.95
N LYS A 34 24.72 -4.62 -19.39
CA LYS A 34 23.43 -3.93 -19.34
C LYS A 34 22.84 -4.02 -17.94
N CYS A 35 22.28 -2.93 -17.42
CA CYS A 35 21.60 -2.96 -16.13
C CYS A 35 20.42 -3.96 -16.20
N PRO A 36 20.37 -4.98 -15.32
CA PRO A 36 19.34 -6.01 -15.40
C PRO A 36 17.97 -5.42 -15.07
N ASP A 37 16.95 -5.75 -15.85
CA ASP A 37 15.56 -5.43 -15.50
C ASP A 37 15.06 -6.30 -14.31
N HIS A 38 13.80 -6.13 -13.92
CA HIS A 38 13.24 -6.89 -12.81
C HIS A 38 13.28 -8.41 -13.03
N SER A 39 12.97 -8.87 -14.25
CA SER A 39 12.93 -10.29 -14.62
C SER A 39 14.32 -10.91 -14.57
N MET A 40 15.31 -10.22 -15.12
CA MET A 40 16.69 -10.69 -15.16
C MET A 40 17.32 -10.73 -13.76
N ARG A 41 17.02 -9.74 -12.91
CA ARG A 41 17.41 -9.77 -11.49
C ARG A 41 16.84 -10.98 -10.76
N ILE A 42 15.56 -11.30 -10.97
CA ILE A 42 14.96 -12.51 -10.40
C ILE A 42 15.74 -13.73 -10.86
N ARG A 43 15.96 -13.90 -12.16
CA ARG A 43 16.60 -15.08 -12.74
C ARG A 43 18.01 -15.31 -12.20
N ILE A 44 18.83 -14.26 -12.10
CA ILE A 44 20.16 -14.35 -11.46
C ILE A 44 20.04 -14.90 -10.03
N ILE A 45 19.11 -14.36 -9.24
CA ILE A 45 18.87 -14.80 -7.86
C ILE A 45 18.38 -16.25 -7.80
N GLU A 46 17.55 -16.71 -8.74
CA GLU A 46 17.10 -18.11 -8.79
C GLU A 46 18.27 -19.07 -8.98
N PHE A 47 19.18 -18.73 -9.90
CA PHE A 47 20.37 -19.55 -10.18
C PHE A 47 21.34 -19.56 -9.01
N LEU A 48 21.60 -18.41 -8.38
CA LEU A 48 22.42 -18.32 -7.18
C LEU A 48 21.80 -19.14 -6.03
N GLN A 49 20.50 -19.03 -5.81
CA GLN A 49 19.83 -19.79 -4.77
C GLN A 49 19.89 -21.31 -5.05
N ALA A 50 19.63 -21.74 -6.28
CA ALA A 50 19.70 -23.14 -6.66
C ALA A 50 21.12 -23.69 -6.47
N ASP A 51 22.14 -22.94 -6.84
CA ASP A 51 23.53 -23.34 -6.66
C ASP A 51 23.91 -23.44 -5.18
N MET A 52 23.57 -22.44 -4.37
CA MET A 52 23.83 -22.45 -2.93
C MET A 52 23.30 -23.71 -2.23
N THR A 53 22.14 -24.24 -2.66
CA THR A 53 21.56 -25.45 -2.01
C THR A 53 22.45 -26.68 -2.08
N LYS A 54 23.37 -26.76 -3.06
CA LYS A 54 24.35 -27.86 -3.18
C LYS A 54 25.30 -27.97 -1.99
N TYR A 55 25.49 -26.87 -1.25
CA TYR A 55 26.44 -26.75 -0.16
C TYR A 55 25.80 -26.72 1.23
N LEU A 56 24.48 -26.78 1.32
CA LEU A 56 23.75 -26.60 2.57
C LEU A 56 23.42 -27.91 3.30
N GLU A 57 23.90 -29.08 2.82
CA GLU A 57 23.64 -30.37 3.50
C GLU A 57 22.15 -30.66 3.74
N GLY A 58 21.28 -30.19 2.83
CA GLY A 58 19.83 -30.30 2.97
C GLY A 58 19.20 -29.25 3.90
N SER A 59 19.99 -28.36 4.50
CA SER A 59 19.49 -27.16 5.18
C SER A 59 18.91 -26.17 4.17
N LEU A 60 17.83 -25.50 4.57
CA LEU A 60 17.23 -24.40 3.81
C LEU A 60 17.63 -23.03 4.38
N TYR A 61 18.59 -22.99 5.29
CA TYR A 61 19.02 -21.79 6.01
C TYR A 61 20.51 -21.53 5.81
N PRO A 62 20.88 -20.80 4.73
CA PRO A 62 22.23 -20.29 4.59
C PRO A 62 22.61 -19.35 5.73
N SER A 63 23.88 -19.37 6.11
CA SER A 63 24.45 -18.45 7.08
C SER A 63 24.64 -17.05 6.49
N THR A 64 24.76 -16.03 7.34
CA THR A 64 25.08 -14.66 6.90
C THR A 64 26.36 -14.60 6.08
N GLN A 65 27.37 -15.40 6.42
CA GLN A 65 28.64 -15.44 5.69
C GLN A 65 28.45 -16.03 4.29
N GLN A 66 27.67 -17.11 4.15
CA GLN A 66 27.39 -17.71 2.84
C GLN A 66 26.68 -16.71 1.91
N TYR A 67 25.75 -15.91 2.43
CA TYR A 67 25.14 -14.82 1.66
C TYR A 67 26.17 -13.76 1.24
N ASN A 68 27.09 -13.39 2.14
CA ASN A 68 28.13 -12.40 1.84
C ASN A 68 29.08 -12.91 0.75
N ASP A 69 29.54 -14.15 0.85
CA ASP A 69 30.50 -14.75 -0.08
C ASP A 69 29.93 -14.80 -1.51
N VAL A 70 28.65 -15.18 -1.65
CA VAL A 70 27.98 -15.27 -2.96
C VAL A 70 27.78 -13.90 -3.59
N VAL A 71 27.34 -12.92 -2.81
CA VAL A 71 27.11 -11.57 -3.32
C VAL A 71 28.44 -10.89 -3.64
N ASN A 72 29.47 -11.09 -2.83
CA ASN A 72 30.81 -10.60 -3.13
C ASN A 72 31.33 -11.23 -4.43
N ALA A 73 31.20 -12.53 -4.62
CA ALA A 73 31.60 -13.17 -5.88
C ALA A 73 30.85 -12.59 -7.09
N LEU A 74 29.54 -12.32 -6.96
CA LEU A 74 28.73 -11.71 -8.02
C LEU A 74 29.24 -10.32 -8.38
N LEU A 75 29.47 -9.45 -7.39
CA LEU A 75 29.89 -8.08 -7.62
C LEU A 75 31.36 -7.97 -8.03
N GLN A 76 32.21 -8.89 -7.60
CA GLN A 76 33.59 -8.99 -8.09
C GLN A 76 33.65 -9.41 -9.57
N ALA A 77 32.79 -10.34 -9.99
CA ALA A 77 32.70 -10.73 -11.40
C ALA A 77 32.01 -9.69 -12.28
N HIS A 78 31.04 -8.95 -11.71
CA HIS A 78 30.23 -7.97 -12.43
C HIS A 78 30.08 -6.65 -11.65
N PRO A 79 31.12 -5.80 -11.62
CA PRO A 79 31.13 -4.56 -10.82
C PRO A 79 30.03 -3.56 -11.19
N PHE A 80 29.59 -3.56 -12.46
CA PHE A 80 28.49 -2.69 -12.94
C PHE A 80 27.15 -2.96 -12.24
N LEU A 81 27.00 -4.11 -11.55
CA LEU A 81 25.82 -4.40 -10.74
C LEU A 81 25.80 -3.64 -9.40
N ASP A 82 26.82 -2.84 -9.12
CA ASP A 82 27.00 -2.00 -7.93
C ASP A 82 27.31 -0.53 -8.30
N GLU A 83 26.80 -0.03 -9.43
CA GLU A 83 27.03 1.35 -9.90
C GLU A 83 26.70 2.43 -8.85
N ASP A 84 25.64 2.24 -8.05
CA ASP A 84 25.20 3.19 -7.02
C ASP A 84 25.84 2.92 -5.62
N GLY A 85 26.78 1.97 -5.51
CA GLY A 85 27.44 1.57 -4.25
C GLY A 85 26.52 0.87 -3.23
N CYS A 86 25.28 0.55 -3.62
CA CYS A 86 24.26 -0.10 -2.78
C CYS A 86 23.94 -1.54 -3.19
N GLY A 87 24.57 -2.04 -4.27
CA GLY A 87 24.34 -3.35 -4.87
C GLY A 87 24.52 -4.49 -3.88
N PHE A 88 25.55 -4.45 -3.03
CA PHE A 88 25.79 -5.51 -2.04
C PHE A 88 24.57 -5.78 -1.16
N PHE A 89 23.93 -4.74 -0.63
CA PHE A 89 22.76 -4.89 0.23
C PHE A 89 21.52 -5.34 -0.54
N LEU A 90 21.33 -4.85 -1.78
CA LEU A 90 20.20 -5.19 -2.64
C LEU A 90 20.24 -6.66 -3.07
N TRP A 91 21.37 -7.14 -3.58
CA TRP A 91 21.56 -8.52 -4.01
C TRP A 91 21.47 -9.49 -2.81
N LYS A 92 22.09 -9.12 -1.68
CA LYS A 92 21.97 -9.90 -0.43
C LYS A 92 20.54 -10.01 0.06
N ARG A 93 19.76 -8.92 0.01
CA ARG A 93 18.35 -8.93 0.39
C ARG A 93 17.52 -9.81 -0.55
N ALA A 94 17.67 -9.64 -1.86
CA ALA A 94 16.94 -10.42 -2.85
C ALA A 94 17.20 -11.93 -2.70
N LEU A 95 18.47 -12.31 -2.43
CA LEU A 95 18.85 -13.70 -2.19
C LEU A 95 18.26 -14.26 -0.89
N LYS A 96 18.25 -13.48 0.21
CA LYS A 96 17.58 -13.84 1.46
C LYS A 96 16.08 -14.03 1.28
N ASP A 97 15.44 -13.13 0.55
CA ASP A 97 14.01 -13.18 0.26
C ASP A 97 13.65 -14.41 -0.59
N ARG A 98 14.49 -14.78 -1.56
CA ARG A 98 14.29 -16.01 -2.35
C ARG A 98 14.28 -17.25 -1.47
N PHE A 99 15.27 -17.43 -0.60
CA PHE A 99 15.29 -18.53 0.36
C PHE A 99 14.10 -18.50 1.34
N LYS A 100 13.61 -17.31 1.73
CA LYS A 100 12.38 -17.17 2.52
C LYS A 100 11.15 -17.67 1.76
N TYR A 101 11.02 -17.36 0.47
CA TYR A 101 9.89 -17.81 -0.34
C TYR A 101 9.92 -19.31 -0.60
N VAL A 102 11.11 -19.90 -0.84
CA VAL A 102 11.27 -21.36 -0.97
C VAL A 102 10.79 -22.10 0.28
N ARG A 103 11.04 -21.55 1.48
CA ARG A 103 10.59 -22.15 2.76
C ARG A 103 9.10 -21.95 3.08
N ARG A 104 8.43 -21.00 2.43
CA ARG A 104 7.04 -20.65 2.74
C ARG A 104 6.07 -21.83 2.55
N PRO A 105 6.05 -22.54 1.41
CA PRO A 105 5.11 -23.65 1.18
C PRO A 105 5.53 -24.99 1.83
N ILE A 106 6.72 -25.08 2.46
CA ILE A 106 7.23 -26.33 3.02
C ILE A 106 6.61 -26.57 4.41
N GLU A 107 5.90 -27.67 4.58
CA GLU A 107 5.18 -28.04 5.83
C GLU A 107 5.70 -29.34 6.46
N ASP A 108 6.58 -30.05 5.76
CA ASP A 108 7.06 -31.39 6.09
C ASP A 108 8.55 -31.45 6.47
N ASP A 109 9.34 -30.40 6.18
CA ASP A 109 10.73 -30.30 6.64
C ASP A 109 10.82 -29.91 8.13
N GLU A 110 11.47 -30.74 8.94
CA GLU A 110 11.56 -30.52 10.38
C GLU A 110 12.28 -29.22 10.77
N GLN A 111 13.34 -28.83 10.04
CA GLN A 111 14.10 -27.62 10.33
C GLN A 111 13.26 -26.37 10.03
N VAL A 112 12.48 -26.41 8.94
CA VAL A 112 11.51 -25.36 8.60
C VAL A 112 10.39 -25.31 9.62
N MET A 113 9.82 -26.43 10.03
CA MET A 113 8.73 -26.48 11.02
C MET A 113 9.18 -25.99 12.39
N ARG A 114 10.37 -26.38 12.87
CA ARG A 114 10.96 -25.84 14.12
C ARG A 114 11.10 -24.32 14.07
N ASN A 115 11.61 -23.79 12.96
CA ASN A 115 11.80 -22.33 12.80
C ASN A 115 10.48 -21.58 12.57
N LYS A 116 9.48 -22.18 11.90
CA LYS A 116 8.12 -21.64 11.82
C LYS A 116 7.42 -21.62 13.18
N CYS A 117 7.62 -22.62 14.03
CA CYS A 117 7.09 -22.64 15.39
C CYS A 117 7.79 -21.62 16.31
N LYS A 118 9.11 -21.44 16.13
CA LYS A 118 9.93 -20.53 16.96
C LYS A 118 9.78 -19.06 16.56
N PHE A 119 9.69 -18.77 15.26
CA PHE A 119 9.73 -17.41 14.71
C PHE A 119 8.51 -17.05 13.86
N GLY A 120 7.66 -18.01 13.51
CA GLY A 120 6.42 -17.76 12.78
C GLY A 120 5.31 -17.30 13.73
N HIS A 121 4.48 -16.37 13.27
CA HIS A 121 3.31 -15.94 14.02
C HIS A 121 2.29 -17.08 14.08
N ARG A 122 1.86 -17.46 15.29
CA ARG A 122 0.82 -18.48 15.51
C ARG A 122 -0.52 -17.98 14.97
N ARG A 123 -0.80 -18.22 13.69
CA ARG A 123 -2.16 -18.12 13.15
C ARG A 123 -2.90 -19.42 13.47
N GLY A 124 -3.91 -19.34 14.34
CA GLY A 124 -5.08 -20.22 14.32
C GLY A 124 -4.85 -21.72 14.51
N GLN A 125 -4.09 -22.15 15.53
CA GLN A 125 -4.22 -23.53 16.03
C GLN A 125 -5.12 -23.53 17.27
N THR A 126 -6.42 -23.77 17.04
CA THR A 126 -7.35 -24.22 18.07
C THR A 126 -6.78 -25.50 18.65
N LYS A 127 -6.22 -25.41 19.87
CA LYS A 127 -5.89 -26.59 20.66
C LYS A 127 -7.20 -27.36 20.88
N LYS A 128 -7.33 -28.51 20.24
CA LYS A 128 -8.28 -29.55 20.67
C LYS A 128 -7.88 -29.97 22.08
N SER A 129 -8.64 -29.54 23.08
CA SER A 129 -8.78 -30.28 24.34
C SER A 129 -10.27 -30.53 24.54
N LEU A 130 -10.64 -31.79 24.32
CA LEU A 130 -11.87 -32.38 24.83
C LEU A 130 -11.84 -32.33 26.35
N THR A 131 -12.93 -31.83 26.95
CA THR A 131 -13.74 -32.40 28.06
C THR A 131 -14.23 -31.29 28.99
N ASP A 132 -15.57 -31.15 29.02
CA ASP A 132 -16.43 -30.98 30.20
C ASP A 132 -16.09 -29.90 31.25
N ILE A 133 -16.97 -28.90 31.39
CA ILE A 133 -18.07 -28.91 32.37
C ILE A 133 -18.92 -27.65 32.16
N SER A 134 -20.23 -27.88 32.12
CA SER A 134 -21.35 -26.93 32.07
C SER A 134 -21.56 -26.12 33.37
N PHE A 135 -22.36 -25.06 33.22
CA PHE A 135 -23.13 -24.27 34.22
C PHE A 135 -22.52 -22.97 34.77
N ASP A 136 -23.02 -21.87 34.18
CA ASP A 136 -23.92 -20.86 34.77
C ASP A 136 -23.42 -19.72 35.69
N GLU A 137 -24.15 -18.61 35.50
CA GLU A 137 -24.34 -17.40 36.33
C GLU A 137 -23.25 -16.30 36.45
N VAL A 138 -23.47 -15.28 35.62
CA VAL A 138 -23.55 -13.83 35.94
C VAL A 138 -22.71 -13.29 37.09
N LYS A 139 -21.77 -12.39 36.77
CA LYS A 139 -21.51 -11.19 37.56
C LYS A 139 -20.98 -10.04 36.70
N ILE A 140 -21.77 -8.97 36.67
CA ILE A 140 -21.42 -7.65 36.16
C ILE A 140 -20.16 -7.18 36.90
N VAL A 141 -19.04 -7.07 36.19
CA VAL A 141 -17.86 -6.35 36.66
C VAL A 141 -17.40 -5.46 35.52
N GLN A 142 -17.26 -4.17 35.84
CA GLN A 142 -16.81 -3.09 34.98
C GLN A 142 -15.71 -3.56 34.01
N ILE A 143 -15.94 -3.31 32.73
CA ILE A 143 -14.91 -3.40 31.68
C ILE A 143 -13.80 -2.44 32.08
N LYS A 144 -12.79 -2.98 32.75
CA LYS A 144 -11.50 -2.34 32.87
C LYS A 144 -10.91 -2.41 31.48
N GLU A 145 -10.80 -1.23 30.88
CA GLU A 145 -10.09 -0.93 29.64
C GLU A 145 -8.89 -1.86 29.49
N GLU A 146 -9.04 -2.87 28.64
CA GLU A 146 -8.00 -3.84 28.35
C GLU A 146 -6.99 -3.12 27.45
N THR A 147 -6.15 -2.31 28.08
CA THR A 147 -4.99 -1.70 27.43
C THR A 147 -4.20 -2.85 26.82
N VAL A 148 -4.19 -2.91 25.50
CA VAL A 148 -3.29 -3.78 24.74
C VAL A 148 -1.90 -3.55 25.31
N CYS A 149 -1.38 -4.51 26.07
CA CYS A 149 -0.05 -4.41 26.66
C CYS A 149 0.94 -4.33 25.48
N LEU A 150 1.46 -3.14 25.23
CA LEU A 150 2.48 -2.89 24.24
C LEU A 150 3.82 -3.29 24.86
N ASP A 151 4.67 -3.95 24.08
CA ASP A 151 6.01 -4.31 24.54
C ASP A 151 6.81 -3.02 24.85
N SER A 152 7.76 -3.08 25.79
CA SER A 152 8.58 -1.92 26.21
C SER A 152 9.28 -1.17 25.06
N GLU A 153 9.55 -1.84 23.93
CA GLU A 153 10.13 -1.24 22.72
C GLU A 153 9.13 -0.38 21.94
N ALA A 154 7.84 -0.75 21.95
CA ALA A 154 6.78 0.02 21.31
C ALA A 154 6.56 1.36 22.00
N ASP A 155 6.61 1.37 23.35
CA ASP A 155 6.48 2.59 24.14
C ASP A 155 7.62 3.58 23.87
N GLU A 156 8.84 3.09 23.63
CA GLU A 156 9.97 3.96 23.23
C GLU A 156 9.68 4.67 21.89
N HIS A 157 9.21 3.92 20.88
CA HIS A 157 8.87 4.51 19.59
C HIS A 157 7.73 5.52 19.68
N ILE A 158 6.68 5.22 20.44
CA ILE A 158 5.52 6.09 20.62
C ILE A 158 5.92 7.40 21.31
N ASN A 159 6.66 7.31 22.42
CA ASN A 159 7.16 8.50 23.12
C ASN A 159 8.05 9.35 22.23
N TRP A 160 8.92 8.72 21.43
CA TRP A 160 9.76 9.42 20.47
C TRP A 160 8.93 10.16 19.41
N PHE A 161 7.90 9.52 18.83
CA PHE A 161 7.05 10.18 17.84
C PHE A 161 6.33 11.40 18.41
N GLN A 162 5.83 11.31 19.64
CA GLN A 162 5.14 12.42 20.28
C GLN A 162 6.06 13.62 20.50
N GLN A 163 7.31 13.36 20.89
CA GLN A 163 8.32 14.42 21.05
C GLN A 163 8.74 14.99 19.69
N GLU A 164 9.02 14.14 18.70
CA GLU A 164 9.46 14.54 17.37
C GLU A 164 8.39 15.37 16.65
N TYR A 165 7.12 15.03 16.83
CA TYR A 165 6.02 15.75 16.18
C TYR A 165 5.92 17.22 16.61
N MET A 166 6.35 17.53 17.84
CA MET A 166 6.36 18.90 18.38
C MET A 166 7.53 19.75 17.90
N LYS A 167 8.54 19.16 17.23
CA LYS A 167 9.68 19.91 16.73
C LYS A 167 9.33 20.67 15.45
N THR A 168 9.93 21.85 15.29
CA THR A 168 9.84 22.64 14.06
C THR A 168 10.54 21.93 12.91
N GLU A 169 11.79 21.53 13.12
CA GLU A 169 12.57 20.71 12.20
C GLU A 169 12.50 19.25 12.64
N LYS A 170 12.17 18.39 11.69
CA LYS A 170 11.87 16.97 11.92
C LYS A 170 12.94 16.09 11.27
N ASP A 171 13.39 15.07 11.98
CA ASP A 171 14.26 14.04 11.41
C ASP A 171 13.42 13.05 10.59
N TRP A 172 13.13 13.44 9.35
CA TRP A 172 12.35 12.62 8.42
C TRP A 172 12.94 11.22 8.19
N LYS A 173 14.27 11.08 8.26
CA LYS A 173 14.95 9.80 8.07
C LYS A 173 14.66 8.86 9.24
N GLU A 174 14.71 9.36 10.47
CA GLU A 174 14.38 8.55 11.65
C GLU A 174 12.86 8.33 11.77
N ILE A 175 12.03 9.31 11.42
CA ILE A 175 10.57 9.13 11.33
C ILE A 175 10.24 7.97 10.39
N ASP A 176 10.80 7.97 9.18
CA ASP A 176 10.60 6.91 8.19
C ASP A 176 10.98 5.52 8.71
N LYS A 177 12.15 5.44 9.36
CA LYS A 177 12.67 4.20 9.93
C LYS A 177 11.75 3.69 11.04
N ARG A 178 11.40 4.54 12.01
CA ARG A 178 10.54 4.16 13.13
C ARG A 178 9.11 3.86 12.68
N MET A 179 8.57 4.60 11.71
CA MET A 179 7.26 4.32 11.13
C MET A 179 7.28 2.92 10.51
N SER A 180 8.30 2.58 9.71
CA SER A 180 8.44 1.24 9.13
C SER A 180 8.54 0.14 10.19
N GLN A 181 9.28 0.36 11.28
CA GLN A 181 9.44 -0.60 12.39
C GLN A 181 8.13 -0.84 13.16
N THR A 182 7.29 0.19 13.29
CA THR A 182 6.05 0.14 14.08
C THR A 182 4.80 -0.18 13.26
N LEU A 183 4.95 -0.57 11.99
CA LEU A 183 3.84 -0.90 11.09
C LEU A 183 2.90 -1.96 11.68
N GLU A 184 3.45 -3.08 12.17
CA GLU A 184 2.64 -4.19 12.71
C GLU A 184 1.87 -3.79 13.97
N ILE A 185 2.45 -2.91 14.80
CA ILE A 185 1.79 -2.36 15.99
C ILE A 185 0.58 -1.53 15.55
N ARG A 186 0.76 -0.61 14.59
CA ARG A 186 -0.35 0.18 14.02
C ARG A 186 -1.43 -0.71 13.42
N ARG A 187 -1.03 -1.75 12.66
CA ARG A 187 -1.99 -2.71 12.07
C ARG A 187 -2.79 -3.45 13.12
N LYS A 188 -2.15 -3.87 14.22
CA LYS A 188 -2.83 -4.51 15.34
C LYS A 188 -3.86 -3.56 15.99
N LEU A 189 -3.47 -2.31 16.26
CA LEU A 189 -4.34 -1.31 16.88
C LEU A 189 -5.55 -0.97 16.00
N ILE A 190 -5.35 -0.83 14.69
CA ILE A 190 -6.42 -0.56 13.73
C ILE A 190 -7.33 -1.77 13.60
N GLY A 191 -6.75 -2.98 13.47
CA GLY A 191 -7.50 -4.23 13.39
C GLY A 191 -8.30 -4.55 14.66
N SER A 192 -7.83 -4.09 15.83
CA SER A 192 -8.53 -4.22 17.11
C SER A 192 -9.58 -3.12 17.34
N ARG A 193 -9.85 -2.27 16.34
CA ARG A 193 -10.81 -1.15 16.42
C ARG A 193 -10.50 -0.17 17.56
N THR A 194 -9.21 0.06 17.82
CA THR A 194 -8.78 1.11 18.74
C THR A 194 -9.30 2.47 18.23
N PRO A 195 -9.81 3.36 19.10
CA PRO A 195 -10.31 4.66 18.66
C PRO A 195 -9.26 5.45 17.86
N LEU A 196 -9.67 6.04 16.74
CA LEU A 196 -8.77 6.76 15.83
C LEU A 196 -7.95 7.82 16.56
N LYS A 197 -8.60 8.58 17.45
CA LYS A 197 -7.96 9.61 18.28
C LYS A 197 -6.75 9.08 19.05
N ASP A 198 -6.85 7.87 19.60
CA ASP A 198 -5.77 7.26 20.39
C ASP A 198 -4.63 6.79 19.48
N ILE A 199 -4.97 6.19 18.33
CA ILE A 199 -3.99 5.82 17.31
C ILE A 199 -3.22 7.05 16.83
N LEU A 200 -3.90 8.16 16.56
CA LEU A 200 -3.29 9.40 16.11
C LEU A 200 -2.51 10.12 17.22
N LYS A 201 -2.83 9.87 18.50
CA LYS A 201 -2.02 10.34 19.63
C LYS A 201 -0.72 9.54 19.74
N MET A 202 -0.75 8.25 19.43
CA MET A 202 0.44 7.37 19.45
C MET A 202 1.31 7.55 18.21
N PHE A 203 0.69 7.72 17.04
CA PHE A 203 1.34 7.82 15.73
C PHE A 203 0.88 9.10 15.00
N PRO A 204 1.25 10.29 15.51
CA PRO A 204 0.75 11.56 14.99
C PRO A 204 1.16 11.83 13.53
N PHE A 205 2.24 11.21 13.07
CA PHE A 205 2.70 11.31 11.69
C PHE A 205 1.74 10.67 10.68
N LEU A 206 0.79 9.82 11.08
CA LEU A 206 -0.28 9.35 10.18
C LEU A 206 -1.18 10.49 9.68
N LYS A 207 -1.17 11.66 10.34
CA LYS A 207 -1.83 12.88 9.86
C LYS A 207 -1.09 13.51 8.67
N CYS A 208 0.20 13.23 8.51
CA CYS A 208 1.00 13.82 7.44
C CYS A 208 0.78 13.04 6.13
N PRO A 209 0.37 13.68 5.02
CA PRO A 209 0.14 13.00 3.74
C PRO A 209 1.33 12.15 3.29
N TYR A 210 2.56 12.68 3.44
CA TYR A 210 3.79 11.95 3.14
C TYR A 210 3.88 10.58 3.84
N GLN A 211 3.63 10.54 5.15
CA GLN A 211 3.70 9.30 5.93
C GLN A 211 2.48 8.42 5.72
N MET A 212 1.31 9.00 5.45
CA MET A 212 0.11 8.24 5.06
C MET A 212 0.32 7.53 3.72
N PHE A 213 0.93 8.18 2.74
CA PHE A 213 1.26 7.57 1.44
C PHE A 213 2.30 6.47 1.58
N ARG A 214 3.29 6.66 2.45
CA ARG A 214 4.26 5.60 2.78
C ARG A 214 3.62 4.42 3.50
N GLU A 215 2.73 4.67 4.46
CA GLU A 215 1.94 3.62 5.10
C GLU A 215 1.14 2.85 4.06
N PHE A 216 0.43 3.55 3.17
CA PHE A 216 -0.29 2.92 2.05
C PHE A 216 0.66 2.08 1.18
N GLN A 217 1.81 2.62 0.79
CA GLN A 217 2.79 1.92 -0.03
C GLN A 217 3.36 0.69 0.68
N LEU A 218 3.53 0.71 2.01
CA LEU A 218 3.95 -0.48 2.76
C LEU A 218 2.87 -1.58 2.74
N LEU A 219 1.59 -1.18 2.78
CA LEU A 219 0.45 -2.11 2.76
C LEU A 219 0.20 -2.70 1.38
N THR A 220 0.28 -1.87 0.33
CA THR A 220 -0.18 -2.23 -1.02
C THR A 220 0.96 -2.42 -2.01
N ARG A 221 2.17 -1.96 -1.68
CA ARG A 221 3.34 -1.87 -2.57
C ARG A 221 3.17 -0.89 -3.73
N THR A 222 2.19 0.00 -3.64
CA THR A 222 1.86 0.97 -4.68
C THR A 222 2.15 2.38 -4.22
N ASP A 223 2.80 3.17 -5.09
CA ASP A 223 2.94 4.61 -4.92
C ASP A 223 1.63 5.29 -5.32
N ILE A 224 0.80 5.59 -4.32
CA ILE A 224 -0.54 6.15 -4.55
C ILE A 224 -0.50 7.54 -5.17
N TYR A 225 0.50 8.37 -4.83
CA TYR A 225 0.60 9.70 -5.38
C TYR A 225 0.91 9.64 -6.87
N LYS A 226 1.91 8.83 -7.27
CA LYS A 226 2.25 8.65 -8.68
C LYS A 226 1.09 8.10 -9.50
N LYS A 227 0.36 7.12 -8.96
CA LYS A 227 -0.83 6.56 -9.62
C LYS A 227 -1.95 7.58 -9.75
N THR A 228 -2.29 8.28 -8.67
CA THR A 228 -3.35 9.29 -8.65
C THR A 228 -3.04 10.44 -9.62
N LYS A 229 -1.79 10.92 -9.63
CA LYS A 229 -1.33 11.94 -10.58
C LYS A 229 -1.56 11.49 -12.01
N HIS A 230 -1.08 10.29 -12.35
CA HIS A 230 -1.26 9.72 -13.68
C HIS A 230 -2.74 9.58 -14.05
N ILE A 231 -3.60 9.15 -13.12
CA ILE A 231 -5.04 9.03 -13.37
C ILE A 231 -5.64 10.39 -13.73
N LEU A 232 -5.37 11.41 -12.93
CA LEU A 232 -5.93 12.74 -13.16
C LEU A 232 -5.37 13.36 -14.44
N GLU A 233 -4.08 13.21 -14.73
CA GLU A 233 -3.49 13.72 -15.97
C GLU A 233 -4.01 13.01 -17.22
N SER A 234 -4.26 11.70 -17.15
CA SER A 234 -4.63 10.90 -18.34
C SER A 234 -6.13 10.88 -18.62
N TYR A 235 -6.96 10.95 -17.57
CA TYR A 235 -8.40 10.70 -17.69
C TYR A 235 -9.26 11.94 -17.46
N SER A 236 -8.73 13.05 -16.93
CA SER A 236 -9.58 14.23 -16.63
C SER A 236 -10.35 14.73 -17.84
N GLU A 237 -9.70 14.88 -19.00
CA GLU A 237 -10.37 15.37 -20.21
C GLU A 237 -11.52 14.43 -20.62
N ASN A 238 -11.25 13.12 -20.62
CA ASN A 238 -12.22 12.10 -21.03
C ASN A 238 -13.38 12.02 -20.03
N ILE A 239 -13.10 12.11 -18.73
CA ILE A 239 -14.11 12.07 -17.67
C ILE A 239 -15.03 13.30 -17.79
N LEU A 240 -14.45 14.50 -17.91
CA LEU A 240 -15.23 15.74 -18.01
C LEU A 240 -16.04 15.84 -19.31
N THR A 241 -15.51 15.34 -20.43
CA THR A 241 -16.21 15.36 -21.73
C THR A 241 -17.28 14.28 -21.85
N SER A 242 -17.09 13.12 -21.21
CA SER A 242 -18.09 12.04 -21.18
C SER A 242 -19.28 12.37 -20.28
N PHE A 243 -19.19 13.46 -19.51
CA PHE A 243 -20.17 13.84 -18.52
C PHE A 243 -21.17 14.87 -19.06
N SER A 244 -22.44 14.46 -19.21
CA SER A 244 -23.54 15.35 -19.56
C SER A 244 -24.24 15.93 -18.33
N VAL A 245 -23.47 16.33 -17.30
CA VAL A 245 -24.05 17.05 -16.15
C VAL A 245 -23.86 18.53 -16.39
N VAL A 246 -24.63 19.00 -17.39
CA VAL A 246 -24.64 20.38 -17.87
C VAL A 246 -25.07 21.34 -16.74
N ASP A 247 -25.84 20.85 -15.77
CA ASP A 247 -26.41 21.64 -14.68
C ASP A 247 -25.76 21.39 -13.30
N ASN A 248 -24.58 20.77 -13.22
CA ASN A 248 -23.87 20.63 -11.94
C ASN A 248 -23.24 21.99 -11.55
N PRO A 249 -23.45 22.50 -10.32
CA PRO A 249 -22.87 23.76 -9.87
C PRO A 249 -21.35 23.84 -10.02
N ILE A 250 -20.64 22.73 -9.81
CA ILE A 250 -19.18 22.64 -9.93
C ILE A 250 -18.76 22.75 -11.41
N ASN A 251 -19.50 22.10 -12.33
CA ASN A 251 -19.22 22.19 -13.75
C ASN A 251 -19.52 23.60 -14.29
N ILE A 252 -20.62 24.22 -13.86
CA ILE A 252 -20.95 25.61 -14.21
C ILE A 252 -19.82 26.54 -13.74
N ALA A 253 -19.41 26.42 -12.47
CA ALA A 253 -18.31 27.22 -11.91
C ALA A 253 -16.99 27.00 -12.65
N LEU A 254 -16.69 25.75 -13.05
CA LEU A 254 -15.53 25.43 -13.88
C LEU A 254 -15.59 26.16 -15.23
N GLN A 255 -16.69 26.06 -15.96
CA GLN A 255 -16.82 26.69 -17.28
C GLN A 255 -16.71 28.21 -17.21
N GLU A 256 -17.28 28.84 -16.18
CA GLU A 256 -17.14 30.28 -15.94
C GLU A 256 -15.69 30.68 -15.66
N LYS A 257 -14.99 29.91 -14.83
CA LYS A 257 -13.58 30.16 -14.50
C LYS A 257 -12.66 29.92 -15.69
N MET A 258 -12.87 28.87 -16.46
CA MET A 258 -12.07 28.60 -17.66
C MET A 258 -12.18 29.72 -18.70
N LYS A 259 -13.30 30.42 -18.82
CA LYS A 259 -13.43 31.60 -19.70
C LYS A 259 -12.57 32.79 -19.26
N GLN A 260 -12.20 32.85 -17.98
CA GLN A 260 -11.43 33.96 -17.40
C GLN A 260 -9.91 33.73 -17.51
N HIS A 261 -9.46 32.55 -17.95
CA HIS A 261 -8.06 32.17 -17.96
C HIS A 261 -7.64 31.56 -19.30
N THR A 262 -6.45 31.91 -19.76
CA THR A 262 -5.87 31.40 -21.02
C THR A 262 -4.61 30.56 -20.80
N ASP A 263 -4.11 30.52 -19.56
CA ASP A 263 -2.92 29.75 -19.20
C ASP A 263 -3.22 28.25 -19.17
N GLU A 264 -2.47 27.47 -19.96
CA GLU A 264 -2.75 26.03 -20.14
C GLU A 264 -2.55 25.22 -18.85
N ASP A 265 -1.52 25.54 -18.06
CA ASP A 265 -1.23 24.84 -16.80
C ASP A 265 -2.33 25.09 -15.76
N MET A 266 -2.81 26.32 -15.67
CA MET A 266 -3.94 26.71 -14.83
C MET A 266 -5.23 26.02 -15.26
N LEU A 267 -5.52 25.97 -16.56
CA LEU A 267 -6.68 25.26 -17.11
C LEU A 267 -6.60 23.76 -16.82
N LYS A 268 -5.42 23.16 -16.98
CA LYS A 268 -5.18 21.75 -16.62
C LYS A 268 -5.44 21.51 -15.13
N HIS A 269 -4.93 22.37 -14.25
CA HIS A 269 -5.18 22.28 -12.81
C HIS A 269 -6.67 22.39 -12.46
N MET A 270 -7.41 23.31 -13.09
CA MET A 270 -8.85 23.44 -12.89
C MET A 270 -9.61 22.19 -13.33
N LYS A 271 -9.26 21.62 -14.49
CA LYS A 271 -9.85 20.37 -14.98
C LYS A 271 -9.58 19.21 -14.03
N MET A 272 -8.34 19.05 -13.58
CA MET A 272 -7.99 18.01 -12.58
C MET A 272 -8.77 18.19 -11.28
N THR A 273 -8.89 19.44 -10.81
CA THR A 273 -9.71 19.76 -9.63
C THR A 273 -11.17 19.36 -9.85
N ALA A 274 -11.77 19.75 -10.97
CA ALA A 274 -13.15 19.40 -11.28
C ALA A 274 -13.36 17.88 -11.37
N THR A 275 -12.44 17.14 -11.99
CA THR A 275 -12.46 15.67 -12.03
C THR A 275 -12.47 15.09 -10.61
N CYS A 276 -11.62 15.59 -9.70
CA CYS A 276 -11.63 15.14 -8.30
C CYS A 276 -12.97 15.39 -7.63
N LEU A 277 -13.64 16.51 -7.94
CA LEU A 277 -14.90 16.86 -7.29
C LEU A 277 -16.11 16.10 -7.86
N LEU A 278 -16.09 15.81 -9.16
CA LEU A 278 -17.24 15.26 -9.91
C LEU A 278 -17.19 13.75 -10.11
N LEU A 279 -16.09 13.09 -9.70
CA LEU A 279 -15.93 11.66 -9.89
C LEU A 279 -17.11 10.82 -9.33
N PRO A 280 -17.69 11.12 -8.15
CA PRO A 280 -18.87 10.41 -7.66
C PRO A 280 -20.07 10.55 -8.58
N ASP A 281 -20.35 11.76 -9.06
CA ASP A 281 -21.44 12.01 -9.99
C ASP A 281 -21.26 11.17 -11.28
N VAL A 282 -20.02 11.02 -11.77
CA VAL A 282 -19.67 10.21 -12.96
C VAL A 282 -20.13 8.78 -12.86
N PHE A 283 -19.98 8.18 -11.68
CA PHE A 283 -20.38 6.80 -11.44
C PHE A 283 -21.81 6.70 -10.87
N GLY A 284 -22.49 7.82 -10.62
CA GLY A 284 -23.81 7.86 -10.01
C GLY A 284 -23.81 7.48 -8.53
N ASP A 285 -22.67 7.68 -7.86
CA ASP A 285 -22.51 7.53 -6.42
C ASP A 285 -22.91 8.83 -5.69
N ASP A 286 -23.02 8.79 -4.36
CA ASP A 286 -23.33 9.95 -3.52
C ASP A 286 -22.08 10.84 -3.34
N PRO A 287 -22.02 12.04 -3.94
CA PRO A 287 -20.87 12.92 -3.83
C PRO A 287 -20.61 13.39 -2.39
N SER A 288 -21.64 13.48 -1.55
CA SER A 288 -21.49 13.95 -0.15
C SER A 288 -20.67 13.01 0.74
N LEU A 289 -20.45 11.76 0.30
CA LEU A 289 -19.58 10.79 0.97
C LEU A 289 -18.12 10.87 0.52
N PHE A 290 -17.83 11.62 -0.56
CA PHE A 290 -16.50 11.73 -1.17
C PHE A 290 -15.92 13.14 -1.01
N VAL A 291 -16.74 14.15 -1.29
CA VAL A 291 -16.36 15.55 -1.22
C VAL A 291 -17.49 16.46 -0.75
N ILE A 292 -17.15 17.43 0.09
CA ILE A 292 -18.04 18.44 0.64
C ILE A 292 -17.46 19.80 0.28
N VAL A 293 -18.18 20.56 -0.54
CA VAL A 293 -17.70 21.83 -1.12
C VAL A 293 -18.33 23.00 -0.39
N ASN A 294 -17.52 23.89 0.19
CA ASN A 294 -17.94 25.09 0.92
C ASN A 294 -18.96 24.85 2.07
N GLU A 295 -19.05 23.62 2.57
CA GLU A 295 -19.99 23.21 3.60
C GLU A 295 -19.27 22.48 4.75
N LYS A 296 -19.98 22.28 5.87
CA LYS A 296 -19.42 21.59 7.04
C LYS A 296 -19.48 20.08 6.87
N VAL A 297 -18.37 19.41 7.17
CA VAL A 297 -18.29 17.95 7.18
C VAL A 297 -19.15 17.34 8.29
N GLN A 298 -20.04 16.41 7.93
CA GLN A 298 -20.90 15.69 8.87
C GLN A 298 -20.75 14.16 8.83
N VAL A 299 -19.98 13.65 7.87
CA VAL A 299 -19.80 12.20 7.63
C VAL A 299 -18.63 11.65 8.44
N SER A 300 -18.73 10.38 8.84
CA SER A 300 -17.71 9.71 9.67
C SER A 300 -16.65 8.97 8.85
N THR A 301 -16.88 8.70 7.58
CA THR A 301 -15.90 8.06 6.67
C THR A 301 -14.91 9.08 6.13
N PRO A 302 -13.76 8.64 5.55
CA PRO A 302 -12.86 9.54 4.86
C PRO A 302 -13.61 10.37 3.82
N VAL A 303 -13.43 11.69 3.86
CA VAL A 303 -14.07 12.65 2.96
C VAL A 303 -13.20 13.88 2.77
N LEU A 304 -13.27 14.51 1.60
CA LEU A 304 -12.59 15.77 1.33
C LEU A 304 -13.51 16.96 1.62
N GLU A 305 -13.02 17.92 2.39
CA GLU A 305 -13.56 19.29 2.40
C GLU A 305 -12.80 20.11 1.37
N VAL A 306 -13.52 20.83 0.51
CA VAL A 306 -12.93 21.75 -0.47
C VAL A 306 -13.55 23.12 -0.34
N LYS A 307 -12.72 24.13 -0.10
CA LYS A 307 -13.14 25.53 -0.02
C LYS A 307 -12.68 26.29 -1.25
N ASN A 308 -13.57 27.13 -1.76
CA ASN A 308 -13.31 28.02 -2.91
C ASN A 308 -12.69 27.29 -4.12
N PRO A 309 -13.32 26.22 -4.63
CA PRO A 309 -12.77 25.48 -5.77
C PRO A 309 -12.51 26.43 -6.95
N PHE A 310 -11.45 26.12 -7.71
CA PHE A 310 -10.99 26.90 -8.88
C PHE A 310 -10.40 28.29 -8.58
N ASN A 311 -10.38 28.75 -7.33
CA ASN A 311 -9.64 29.96 -6.97
C ASN A 311 -8.23 29.59 -6.48
N VAL A 312 -7.22 29.76 -7.33
CA VAL A 312 -5.84 29.30 -7.07
C VAL A 312 -5.26 29.87 -5.77
N ASP A 313 -5.62 31.10 -5.39
CA ASP A 313 -5.03 31.78 -4.23
C ASP A 313 -5.62 31.30 -2.89
N VAL A 314 -6.85 30.80 -2.90
CA VAL A 314 -7.61 30.47 -1.67
C VAL A 314 -8.29 29.11 -1.70
N CYS A 315 -8.03 28.29 -2.72
CA CYS A 315 -8.50 26.91 -2.79
C CYS A 315 -7.81 26.11 -1.68
N GLU A 316 -8.60 25.49 -0.82
CA GLU A 316 -8.10 24.67 0.28
C GLU A 316 -8.73 23.28 0.21
N PHE A 317 -7.88 22.26 0.22
CA PHE A 317 -8.30 20.88 0.40
C PHE A 317 -7.98 20.43 1.83
N SER A 318 -8.90 19.71 2.44
CA SER A 318 -8.70 19.12 3.76
C SER A 318 -9.31 17.73 3.82
N LEU A 319 -8.56 16.77 4.34
CA LEU A 319 -9.04 15.42 4.58
C LEU A 319 -9.68 15.35 5.97
N TYR A 320 -10.89 14.80 6.04
CA TYR A 320 -11.60 14.52 7.28
C TYR A 320 -11.79 13.02 7.45
N LEU A 321 -11.81 12.58 8.71
CA LEU A 321 -12.16 11.22 9.11
C LEU A 321 -12.80 11.28 10.50
N GLU A 322 -13.86 10.51 10.76
CA GLU A 322 -14.63 10.56 12.00
C GLU A 322 -15.11 11.99 12.38
N LYS A 323 -15.42 12.81 11.37
CA LYS A 323 -15.80 14.23 11.51
C LYS A 323 -14.70 15.16 12.05
N GLU A 324 -13.48 14.68 12.18
CA GLU A 324 -12.33 15.49 12.56
C GLU A 324 -11.45 15.79 11.35
N LYS A 325 -10.95 17.04 11.26
CA LYS A 325 -9.97 17.43 10.24
C LYS A 325 -8.66 16.72 10.54
N LEU A 326 -8.26 15.80 9.66
CA LEU A 326 -7.03 15.04 9.82
C LEU A 326 -5.83 15.87 9.36
N THR A 327 -5.92 16.48 8.18
CA THR A 327 -4.85 17.28 7.60
C THR A 327 -5.33 18.20 6.49
N ARG A 328 -4.62 19.31 6.29
CA ARG A 328 -4.74 20.16 5.11
C ARG A 328 -3.78 19.65 4.04
N VAL A 329 -4.18 19.73 2.78
CA VAL A 329 -3.35 19.34 1.64
C VAL A 329 -3.33 20.44 0.60
N ASP A 330 -2.25 20.49 -0.16
CA ASP A 330 -1.91 21.66 -0.99
C ASP A 330 -2.59 21.64 -2.36
N ASP A 331 -2.90 20.45 -2.89
CA ASP A 331 -3.40 20.28 -4.25
C ASP A 331 -4.38 19.11 -4.38
N CYS A 332 -5.11 19.09 -5.50
CA CYS A 332 -6.15 18.09 -5.77
C CYS A 332 -5.63 16.66 -5.94
N VAL A 333 -4.38 16.47 -6.40
CA VAL A 333 -3.75 15.15 -6.55
C VAL A 333 -3.44 14.58 -5.17
N THR A 334 -2.79 15.39 -4.32
CA THR A 334 -2.49 15.02 -2.93
C THR A 334 -3.79 14.77 -2.15
N ALA A 335 -4.84 15.58 -2.38
CA ALA A 335 -6.15 15.39 -1.77
C ALA A 335 -6.78 14.04 -2.14
N LEU A 336 -6.88 13.73 -3.43
CA LEU A 336 -7.47 12.49 -3.90
C LEU A 336 -6.66 11.28 -3.42
N ALA A 337 -5.32 11.36 -3.48
CA ALA A 337 -4.44 10.31 -2.98
C ALA A 337 -4.63 10.12 -1.45
N ALA A 338 -4.76 11.18 -0.68
CA ALA A 338 -4.98 11.11 0.77
C ALA A 338 -6.33 10.50 1.12
N LEU A 339 -7.39 10.84 0.38
CA LEU A 339 -8.70 10.24 0.55
C LEU A 339 -8.66 8.71 0.37
N ILE A 340 -8.12 8.25 -0.75
CA ILE A 340 -8.03 6.81 -1.07
C ILE A 340 -7.09 6.09 -0.10
N ALA A 341 -5.97 6.73 0.25
CA ALA A 341 -5.05 6.20 1.24
C ALA A 341 -5.71 6.03 2.61
N ALA A 342 -6.55 6.98 3.04
CA ALA A 342 -7.20 6.93 4.34
C ALA A 342 -8.13 5.71 4.50
N PHE A 343 -8.90 5.34 3.46
CA PHE A 343 -9.71 4.11 3.49
C PHE A 343 -8.87 2.87 3.81
N HIS A 344 -7.71 2.75 3.16
CA HIS A 344 -6.82 1.60 3.33
C HIS A 344 -6.00 1.65 4.63
N VAL A 345 -5.42 2.82 4.91
CA VAL A 345 -4.53 3.05 6.06
C VAL A 345 -5.29 2.89 7.36
N PHE A 346 -6.52 3.41 7.46
CA PHE A 346 -7.33 3.30 8.67
C PHE A 346 -8.30 2.11 8.65
N GLY A 347 -8.30 1.30 7.59
CA GLY A 347 -9.15 0.12 7.48
C GLY A 347 -10.64 0.44 7.51
N VAL A 348 -11.03 1.58 6.92
CA VAL A 348 -12.42 2.02 6.87
C VAL A 348 -13.13 1.30 5.73
N GLU A 349 -14.28 0.70 6.03
CA GLU A 349 -15.11 0.08 4.99
C GLU A 349 -15.70 1.14 4.05
N CYS A 350 -15.60 0.88 2.75
CA CYS A 350 -16.17 1.73 1.72
C CYS A 350 -17.72 1.74 1.82
N PRO A 351 -18.37 2.92 1.93
CA PRO A 351 -19.82 3.01 1.87
C PRO A 351 -20.37 2.46 0.55
N ARG A 352 -21.46 1.69 0.59
CA ARG A 352 -22.11 1.14 -0.62
C ARG A 352 -22.46 2.23 -1.65
N ARG A 353 -22.87 3.41 -1.15
CA ARG A 353 -23.24 4.59 -1.96
C ARG A 353 -22.03 5.34 -2.56
N LEU A 354 -20.82 4.85 -2.34
CA LEU A 354 -19.56 5.38 -2.89
C LEU A 354 -18.72 4.27 -3.57
N SER A 355 -19.32 3.08 -3.72
CA SER A 355 -18.56 1.89 -4.08
C SER A 355 -18.08 1.91 -5.53
N GLN A 356 -18.81 2.49 -6.47
CA GLN A 356 -18.43 2.48 -7.88
C GLN A 356 -17.22 3.38 -8.14
N THR A 357 -17.23 4.59 -7.58
CA THR A 357 -16.14 5.55 -7.70
C THR A 357 -14.85 5.03 -7.08
N LEU A 358 -14.92 4.47 -5.87
CA LEU A 358 -13.73 3.93 -5.21
C LEU A 358 -13.22 2.66 -5.91
N ASN A 359 -14.11 1.76 -6.35
CA ASN A 359 -13.69 0.59 -7.13
C ASN A 359 -12.98 0.98 -8.42
N PHE A 360 -13.49 1.99 -9.15
CA PHE A 360 -12.82 2.50 -10.36
C PHE A 360 -11.41 3.02 -10.05
N LEU A 361 -11.27 3.84 -9.01
CA LEU A 361 -9.98 4.37 -8.58
C LEU A 361 -9.02 3.26 -8.14
N GLU A 362 -9.49 2.31 -7.34
CA GLU A 362 -8.70 1.15 -6.88
C GLU A 362 -8.24 0.28 -8.05
N THR A 363 -9.11 0.00 -9.02
CA THR A 363 -8.75 -0.73 -10.25
C THR A 363 -7.59 -0.05 -10.98
N LEU A 364 -7.62 1.28 -11.12
CA LEU A 364 -6.56 2.03 -11.77
C LEU A 364 -5.27 2.15 -10.93
N ILE A 365 -5.41 2.24 -9.61
CA ILE A 365 -4.26 2.35 -8.71
C ILE A 365 -3.52 1.01 -8.61
N PHE A 366 -4.24 -0.10 -8.56
CA PHE A 366 -3.68 -1.44 -8.41
C PHE A 366 -3.43 -2.17 -9.74
N ASP A 367 -3.65 -1.51 -10.89
CA ASP A 367 -3.53 -2.08 -12.24
C ASP A 367 -4.35 -3.38 -12.43
N MET A 368 -5.49 -3.48 -11.75
CA MET A 368 -6.34 -4.66 -11.76
C MET A 368 -7.29 -4.67 -12.97
N HIS A 369 -6.75 -4.95 -14.17
CA HIS A 369 -7.48 -5.00 -15.45
C HIS A 369 -8.12 -3.66 -15.90
N SER A 370 -8.41 -3.54 -17.21
CA SER A 370 -8.93 -2.32 -17.84
C SER A 370 -10.23 -1.84 -17.18
N PRO A 371 -10.38 -0.54 -16.85
CA PRO A 371 -11.59 -0.02 -16.23
C PRO A 371 -12.82 -0.23 -17.12
N TYR A 372 -13.90 -0.75 -16.54
CA TYR A 372 -15.21 -0.74 -17.17
C TYR A 372 -15.83 0.66 -16.98
N PHE A 373 -15.92 1.42 -18.06
CA PHE A 373 -16.75 2.63 -18.09
C PHE A 373 -18.20 2.21 -18.32
N PRO A 374 -19.15 2.53 -17.41
CA PRO A 374 -20.55 2.29 -17.69
C PRO A 374 -20.97 3.13 -18.90
N SER A 375 -21.22 2.47 -20.02
CA SER A 375 -21.84 3.12 -21.17
C SER A 375 -23.26 3.53 -20.77
N MET A 376 -23.62 4.81 -20.96
CA MET A 376 -24.99 5.32 -20.71
C MET A 376 -26.09 4.51 -21.41
N LYS A 377 -25.76 3.66 -22.39
CA LYS A 377 -26.71 2.80 -23.08
C LYS A 377 -27.26 1.63 -22.25
N GLU A 378 -26.66 1.29 -21.11
CA GLU A 378 -27.18 0.20 -20.26
C GLU A 378 -28.23 0.66 -19.25
N LYS A 379 -28.20 1.92 -18.78
CA LYS A 379 -29.23 2.47 -17.87
C LYS A 379 -30.59 2.70 -18.53
N LEU A 380 -30.66 2.78 -19.87
CA LEU A 380 -31.93 2.86 -20.62
C LEU A 380 -32.63 1.51 -20.79
N LYS A 381 -31.98 0.39 -20.45
CA LYS A 381 -32.61 -0.94 -20.52
C LYS A 381 -33.17 -1.45 -19.19
N GLU A 382 -32.78 -0.85 -18.06
CA GLU A 382 -33.32 -1.21 -16.73
C GLU A 382 -34.54 -0.40 -16.29
N VAL A 383 -34.83 0.73 -16.95
CA VAL A 383 -36.14 1.39 -16.81
C VAL A 383 -37.09 0.74 -17.80
N GLY A 384 -37.69 -0.38 -17.35
CA GLY A 384 -38.68 -1.12 -18.12
C GLY A 384 -39.75 -0.21 -18.69
N PHE A 385 -40.00 -0.38 -19.99
CA PHE A 385 -41.23 0.05 -20.65
C PHE A 385 -42.43 -0.50 -19.85
N GLN A 386 -43.03 0.31 -18.98
CA GLN A 386 -44.44 0.15 -18.66
C GLN A 386 -45.22 0.74 -19.83
N HIS A 387 -45.72 -0.14 -20.69
CA HIS A 387 -46.80 0.23 -21.61
C HIS A 387 -48.02 0.66 -20.76
N PRO A 388 -48.69 1.78 -21.08
CA PRO A 388 -49.97 2.10 -20.49
C PRO A 388 -50.97 1.04 -20.97
N VAL A 389 -51.57 0.34 -20.02
CA VAL A 389 -52.81 -0.38 -20.27
C VAL A 389 -53.93 0.67 -20.32
N THR A 390 -54.63 0.66 -21.46
CA THR A 390 -55.91 1.28 -21.83
C THR A 390 -55.82 2.55 -22.66
#